data_AF-A0A9P4GCK3-F1
#
_entry.id   AF-A0A9P4GCK3-F1
#
_cell.length_a   1.000
_cell.length_b   1.000
_cell.length_c   1.000
_cell.angle_alpha   90.00
_cell.angle_beta   90.00
_cell.angle_gamma   90.00
#
_symmetry.space_group_name_H-M   'P 1'
#
loop_
_entity.id
_entity.type
_entity.pdbx_description
1 polymer ?
#
loop_
_entity_poly.entity_id
_entity_poly.type
_entity_poly.pdbx_seq_one_letter_code
_entity_poly.pdbx_strand_id
1 'polypeptide(L)'
;MGHHRSRRPTSSDSGYDTTSEGPTSPSNDRIESRVTVESPGAAINQKGERLSAGDERSSFLSSTTRTDLNLSIGTELSDIQLSSLNPQQLDELALLVSERGVVFFRDQDLTSEEQIHIFDHYGASGERQIAEKSQGSLKVKRSKEDHGEKFTYASGRQNEWTSDRSFEVEPPSYAMARVEEVEGFGADTVWVSQYGLYDALSKRMKSFLDDLDAVHTSKFQYDSIVNLRGMPSNRGPVETYHPAVRTHPVTGLKALNVTPGSVTAFEDLTRKESDKLLELLEYQINSSDEQTVRFRWEAGSVAIWDNRCTAHKSIPGSTTNSIKIIETAVLGEKPYLDPRSESRDERGKRLAREALQEQERLKEIKARYNNTPLRRILRYQAYGGECTFGTISSTSSANDPSSKFG
;
A
#
# COMPACT_ATOMS: atom_id res chain seq x y z
N MET A 1 -23.11 24.21 55.16
CA MET A 1 -22.41 23.15 55.92
C MET A 1 -23.10 21.82 55.63
N GLY A 2 -22.35 20.77 55.29
CA GLY A 2 -22.86 19.40 55.21
C GLY A 2 -22.43 18.64 53.95
N HIS A 3 -21.24 18.02 53.98
CA HIS A 3 -20.79 17.07 52.97
C HIS A 3 -21.61 15.76 53.05
N HIS A 4 -22.18 15.30 51.94
CA HIS A 4 -22.72 13.95 51.81
C HIS A 4 -21.75 13.05 51.03
N ARG A 5 -21.06 12.16 51.76
CA ARG A 5 -20.36 10.99 51.20
C ARG A 5 -21.41 9.94 50.79
N SER A 6 -21.40 9.48 49.55
CA SER A 6 -22.19 8.33 49.12
C SER A 6 -21.54 7.02 49.61
N ARG A 7 -22.34 6.22 50.30
CA ARG A 7 -22.01 4.86 50.74
C ARG A 7 -22.26 3.89 49.58
N ARG A 8 -21.33 2.96 49.34
CA ARG A 8 -21.52 1.79 48.45
C ARG A 8 -22.59 0.86 49.06
N PRO A 9 -23.49 0.27 48.28
CA PRO A 9 -24.26 -0.89 48.71
C PRO A 9 -23.50 -2.19 48.36
N THR A 10 -23.33 -3.04 49.36
CA THR A 10 -22.92 -4.46 49.26
C THR A 10 -24.15 -5.35 49.39
N SER A 11 -24.28 -6.38 48.52
CA SER A 11 -25.01 -7.66 48.67
C SER A 11 -25.42 -8.12 47.25
N SER A 12 -24.75 -9.10 46.66
CA SER A 12 -24.82 -10.57 46.80
C SER A 12 -25.80 -11.20 45.79
N ASP A 13 -25.20 -11.75 44.74
CA ASP A 13 -25.72 -12.81 43.87
C ASP A 13 -26.74 -12.43 42.78
N SER A 14 -26.24 -12.37 41.53
CA SER A 14 -26.98 -12.74 40.32
C SER A 14 -25.94 -13.16 39.27
N GLY A 15 -25.58 -14.45 39.31
CA GLY A 15 -24.49 -15.05 38.56
C GLY A 15 -24.58 -14.91 37.03
N TYR A 16 -23.40 -14.72 36.44
CA TYR A 16 -22.90 -15.50 35.30
C TYR A 16 -21.38 -15.62 35.48
N ASP A 17 -20.90 -16.84 35.34
CA ASP A 17 -19.53 -17.27 35.63
C ASP A 17 -18.59 -16.86 34.49
N THR A 18 -17.67 -15.93 34.76
CA THR A 18 -16.55 -15.62 33.87
C THR A 18 -15.29 -16.30 34.38
N THR A 19 -15.30 -17.63 34.45
CA THR A 19 -14.07 -18.42 34.59
C THR A 19 -14.08 -19.59 33.60
N SER A 20 -13.31 -19.46 32.52
CA SER A 20 -12.67 -20.62 31.92
C SER A 20 -11.17 -20.43 32.09
N GLU A 21 -10.68 -20.70 33.29
CA GLU A 21 -9.29 -21.10 33.44
C GLU A 21 -9.12 -22.46 32.76
N GLY A 22 -8.44 -22.46 31.62
CA GLY A 22 -7.78 -23.66 31.10
C GLY A 22 -6.57 -24.01 31.98
N PRO A 23 -6.10 -25.26 31.96
CA PRO A 23 -5.21 -25.80 32.99
C PRO A 23 -3.94 -24.96 33.11
N THR A 24 -3.65 -24.56 34.35
CA THR A 24 -2.46 -23.84 34.78
C THR A 24 -1.20 -24.41 34.12
N SER A 25 -0.65 -23.67 33.16
CA SER A 25 0.76 -23.81 32.78
C SER A 25 1.61 -23.33 33.96
N PRO A 26 2.69 -24.03 34.33
CA PRO A 26 3.50 -23.65 35.47
C PRO A 26 4.06 -22.24 35.26
N SER A 27 3.87 -21.40 36.27
CA SER A 27 4.46 -20.07 36.37
C SER A 27 5.96 -20.16 36.10
N ASN A 28 6.40 -19.61 34.98
CA ASN A 28 7.81 -19.48 34.67
C ASN A 28 8.25 -18.09 35.16
N ASP A 29 9.03 -18.06 36.25
CA ASP A 29 9.56 -16.85 36.93
C ASP A 29 10.58 -16.05 36.07
N ARG A 30 10.45 -16.09 34.74
CA ARG A 30 11.34 -15.42 33.77
C ARG A 30 10.65 -14.39 32.88
N ILE A 31 9.39 -14.05 33.14
CA ILE A 31 8.68 -13.00 32.40
C ILE A 31 8.32 -11.85 33.36
N GLU A 32 9.34 -11.29 34.01
CA GLU A 32 9.28 -9.94 34.59
C GLU A 32 10.16 -9.02 33.76
N SER A 33 9.73 -8.70 32.54
CA SER A 33 10.07 -7.45 31.87
C SER A 33 9.27 -7.34 30.60
N ARG A 34 8.25 -6.48 30.63
CA ARG A 34 7.62 -5.92 29.43
C ARG A 34 8.68 -4.98 28.84
N VAL A 35 9.50 -5.48 27.92
CA VAL A 35 10.54 -4.67 27.27
C VAL A 35 9.85 -3.77 26.24
N THR A 36 9.50 -2.55 26.64
CA THR A 36 9.43 -1.43 25.71
C THR A 36 10.83 -1.22 25.16
N VAL A 37 11.05 -1.55 23.90
CA VAL A 37 12.34 -1.33 23.25
C VAL A 37 12.50 0.18 23.04
N GLU A 38 13.22 0.84 23.94
CA GLU A 38 13.78 2.16 23.67
C GLU A 38 14.92 2.00 22.65
N SER A 39 14.84 2.73 21.53
CA SER A 39 15.82 2.69 20.44
C SER A 39 17.19 3.23 20.88
N PRO A 40 18.31 2.53 20.61
CA PRO A 40 19.61 3.17 20.51
C PRO A 40 19.65 4.00 19.23
N GLY A 41 19.84 5.31 19.38
CA GLY A 41 19.91 6.26 18.27
C GLY A 41 21.07 5.95 17.32
N ALA A 42 20.74 5.60 16.10
CA ALA A 42 21.51 5.93 14.91
C ALA A 42 20.49 6.07 13.78
N ALA A 43 20.28 7.30 13.30
CA ALA A 43 19.49 7.54 12.11
C ALA A 43 20.19 6.83 10.94
N ILE A 44 19.68 5.66 10.56
CA ILE A 44 20.06 5.02 9.30
C ILE A 44 19.52 5.96 8.23
N ASN A 45 20.44 6.63 7.54
CA ASN A 45 20.16 7.48 6.40
C ASN A 45 19.73 6.59 5.23
N GLN A 46 18.54 5.98 5.33
CA GLN A 46 17.90 5.31 4.21
C GLN A 46 17.63 6.41 3.19
N LYS A 47 18.23 6.29 2.00
CA LYS A 47 17.94 7.16 0.86
C LYS A 47 16.46 6.98 0.47
N GLY A 48 15.58 7.68 1.16
CA GLY A 48 14.21 7.96 0.72
C GLY A 48 14.20 9.03 -0.37
N GLU A 49 15.13 8.94 -1.32
CA GLU A 49 15.10 9.81 -2.49
C GLU A 49 13.85 9.44 -3.28
N ARG A 50 12.96 10.42 -3.46
CA ARG A 50 11.82 10.31 -4.36
C ARG A 50 12.32 9.75 -5.68
N LEU A 51 11.91 8.53 -6.03
CA LEU A 51 12.13 7.99 -7.37
C LEU A 51 11.31 8.86 -8.32
N SER A 52 11.91 9.94 -8.82
CA SER A 52 11.31 10.76 -9.85
C SER A 52 11.39 9.96 -11.13
N ALA A 53 10.25 9.42 -11.58
CA ALA A 53 10.12 9.09 -12.99
C ALA A 53 10.31 10.39 -13.77
N GLY A 54 11.49 10.54 -14.39
CA GLY A 54 11.58 11.36 -15.59
C GLY A 54 10.61 10.81 -16.64
N ASP A 55 10.29 11.61 -17.65
CA ASP A 55 9.44 11.24 -18.80
C ASP A 55 9.94 10.00 -19.57
N GLU A 56 11.12 9.47 -19.25
CA GLU A 56 11.72 8.27 -19.82
C GLU A 56 11.33 7.00 -19.05
N ARG A 57 10.04 6.65 -18.98
CA ARG A 57 9.58 5.28 -18.62
C ARG A 57 9.90 4.25 -19.73
N SER A 58 10.97 4.47 -20.50
CA SER A 58 11.04 4.08 -21.91
C SER A 58 12.09 3.04 -22.25
N SER A 59 12.83 2.48 -21.29
CA SER A 59 13.91 1.55 -21.65
C SER A 59 13.45 0.10 -21.73
N PHE A 60 12.73 -0.41 -20.72
CA PHE A 60 12.30 -1.82 -20.71
C PHE A 60 10.79 -2.01 -20.86
N LEU A 61 9.97 -1.08 -20.36
CA LEU A 61 8.51 -1.11 -20.56
C LEU A 61 8.10 -1.04 -22.03
N SER A 62 9.00 -0.59 -22.92
CA SER A 62 8.81 -0.63 -24.37
C SER A 62 9.03 -2.01 -24.99
N SER A 63 9.80 -2.89 -24.34
CA SER A 63 10.13 -4.24 -24.82
C SER A 63 9.40 -5.35 -24.08
N THR A 64 8.64 -5.04 -23.02
CA THR A 64 7.77 -5.99 -22.31
C THR A 64 6.30 -5.75 -22.66
N THR A 65 5.52 -6.83 -22.69
CA THR A 65 4.07 -6.72 -22.79
C THR A 65 3.49 -6.49 -21.39
N ARG A 66 2.81 -5.36 -21.22
CA ARG A 66 2.15 -4.98 -19.96
C ARG A 66 0.66 -5.24 -20.01
N THR A 67 0.15 -6.01 -19.06
CA THR A 67 -1.29 -6.25 -18.87
C THR A 67 -1.72 -5.82 -17.47
N ASP A 68 -2.48 -4.73 -17.36
CA ASP A 68 -3.05 -4.30 -16.08
C ASP A 68 -4.29 -5.16 -15.75
N LEU A 69 -4.25 -5.86 -14.62
CA LEU A 69 -5.26 -6.87 -14.27
C LEU A 69 -6.52 -6.29 -13.62
N ASN A 70 -6.35 -5.22 -12.84
CA ASN A 70 -7.42 -4.44 -12.25
C ASN A 70 -7.05 -2.95 -12.32
N LEU A 71 -8.03 -2.05 -12.46
CA LEU A 71 -7.79 -0.60 -12.45
C LEU A 71 -6.93 -0.14 -11.26
N SER A 72 -7.20 -0.64 -10.04
CA SER A 72 -6.57 -0.16 -8.82
C SER A 72 -5.23 -0.84 -8.49
N ILE A 73 -5.07 -2.11 -8.86
CA ILE A 73 -3.96 -2.96 -8.41
C ILE A 73 -3.60 -4.01 -9.46
N GLY A 74 -2.35 -4.46 -9.45
CA GLY A 74 -1.94 -5.64 -10.21
C GLY A 74 -1.60 -5.32 -11.66
N THR A 75 -0.41 -5.73 -12.05
CA THR A 75 0.07 -5.68 -13.43
C THR A 75 0.85 -6.96 -13.71
N GLU A 76 0.56 -7.62 -14.82
CA GLU A 76 1.37 -8.73 -15.32
C GLU A 76 2.31 -8.21 -16.41
N LEU A 77 3.59 -8.57 -16.31
CA LEU A 77 4.60 -8.29 -17.32
C LEU A 77 5.07 -9.60 -17.94
N SER A 78 5.03 -9.68 -19.27
CA SER A 78 5.57 -10.82 -20.04
C SER A 78 6.72 -10.38 -20.94
N ASP A 79 7.41 -11.36 -21.54
CA ASP A 79 8.54 -11.13 -22.46
C ASP A 79 9.76 -10.47 -21.77
N ILE A 80 9.93 -10.74 -20.48
CA ILE A 80 11.02 -10.22 -19.66
C ILE A 80 11.48 -11.24 -18.62
N GLN A 81 12.80 -11.30 -18.39
CA GLN A 81 13.42 -12.13 -17.35
C GLN A 81 14.01 -11.22 -16.27
N LEU A 82 13.59 -11.43 -15.03
CA LEU A 82 14.04 -10.65 -13.87
C LEU A 82 15.55 -10.76 -13.63
N SER A 83 16.14 -11.92 -13.97
CA SER A 83 17.59 -12.19 -13.93
C SER A 83 18.39 -11.28 -14.88
N SER A 84 17.76 -10.76 -15.93
CA SER A 84 18.43 -9.94 -16.95
C SER A 84 18.38 -8.43 -16.68
N LEU A 85 17.66 -8.00 -15.65
CA LEU A 85 17.43 -6.57 -15.39
C LEU A 85 18.68 -5.88 -14.88
N ASN A 86 18.98 -4.74 -15.50
CA ASN A 86 20.02 -3.83 -15.01
C ASN A 86 19.50 -2.95 -13.85
N PRO A 87 20.38 -2.27 -13.09
CA PRO A 87 19.98 -1.45 -11.94
C PRO A 87 18.90 -0.39 -12.23
N GLN A 88 18.96 0.27 -13.39
CA GLN A 88 17.96 1.27 -13.77
C GLN A 88 16.59 0.62 -14.02
N GLN A 89 16.56 -0.55 -14.65
CA GLN A 89 15.32 -1.30 -14.88
C GLN A 89 14.72 -1.82 -13.57
N LEU A 90 15.56 -2.18 -12.59
CA LEU A 90 15.10 -2.53 -11.24
C LEU A 90 14.47 -1.31 -10.53
N ASP A 91 15.03 -0.10 -10.67
CA ASP A 91 14.44 1.12 -10.12
C ASP A 91 13.06 1.43 -10.77
N GLU A 92 12.98 1.32 -12.09
CA GLU A 92 11.74 1.48 -12.85
C GLU A 92 10.69 0.41 -12.44
N LEU A 93 11.12 -0.84 -12.21
CA LEU A 93 10.27 -1.91 -11.69
C LEU A 93 9.76 -1.61 -10.27
N ALA A 94 10.64 -1.15 -9.37
CA ALA A 94 10.25 -0.77 -8.01
C ALA A 94 9.22 0.36 -8.00
N LEU A 95 9.36 1.33 -8.89
CA LEU A 95 8.36 2.38 -9.06
C LEU A 95 7.05 1.82 -9.59
N LEU A 96 7.07 0.94 -10.60
CA LEU A 96 5.86 0.28 -11.09
C LEU A 96 5.16 -0.51 -9.98
N VAL A 97 5.90 -1.28 -9.18
CA VAL A 97 5.37 -2.02 -8.03
C VAL A 97 4.77 -1.06 -6.99
N SER A 98 5.45 0.04 -6.67
CA SER A 98 4.93 1.08 -5.77
C SER A 98 3.64 1.74 -6.28
N GLU A 99 3.52 1.90 -7.61
CA GLU A 99 2.35 2.48 -8.27
C GLU A 99 1.21 1.48 -8.43
N ARG A 100 1.50 0.20 -8.63
CA ARG A 100 0.50 -0.84 -8.96
C ARG A 100 0.21 -1.78 -7.80
N GLY A 101 0.91 -1.66 -6.68
CA GLY A 101 0.81 -2.52 -5.50
C GLY A 101 1.52 -3.85 -5.68
N VAL A 102 1.25 -4.58 -6.76
CA VAL A 102 1.87 -5.87 -7.08
C VAL A 102 2.08 -6.03 -8.58
N VAL A 103 3.21 -6.62 -8.96
CA VAL A 103 3.56 -6.97 -10.33
C VAL A 103 3.85 -8.47 -10.42
N PHE A 104 3.30 -9.11 -11.45
CA PHE A 104 3.38 -10.55 -11.69
C PHE A 104 4.20 -10.87 -12.93
N PHE A 105 4.87 -12.02 -12.88
CA PHE A 105 5.67 -12.56 -13.96
C PHE A 105 5.41 -14.06 -14.08
N ARG A 106 5.51 -14.55 -15.30
CA ARG A 106 5.44 -15.98 -15.64
C ARG A 106 6.80 -16.45 -16.16
N ASP A 107 7.03 -17.76 -16.12
CA ASP A 107 8.17 -18.42 -16.76
C ASP A 107 9.54 -17.80 -16.42
N GLN A 108 9.76 -17.45 -15.14
CA GLN A 108 11.01 -16.83 -14.68
C GLN A 108 12.09 -17.88 -14.40
N ASP A 109 13.33 -17.60 -14.81
CA ASP A 109 14.50 -18.47 -14.62
C ASP A 109 15.30 -18.19 -13.33
N LEU A 110 14.76 -17.35 -12.45
CA LEU A 110 15.41 -16.90 -11.22
C LEU A 110 15.84 -18.05 -10.32
N THR A 111 17.08 -18.02 -9.85
CA THR A 111 17.62 -18.80 -8.73
C THR A 111 17.36 -18.09 -7.38
N SER A 112 17.63 -18.78 -6.27
CA SER A 112 17.55 -18.16 -4.94
C SER A 112 18.59 -17.05 -4.77
N GLU A 113 19.79 -17.25 -5.31
CA GLU A 113 20.89 -16.29 -5.29
C GLU A 113 20.54 -15.02 -6.09
N GLU A 114 19.92 -15.15 -7.27
CA GLU A 114 19.49 -14.00 -8.06
C GLU A 114 18.30 -13.26 -7.43
N GLN A 115 17.33 -13.99 -6.86
CA GLN A 115 16.24 -13.40 -6.09
C GLN A 115 16.77 -12.58 -4.91
N ILE A 116 17.82 -13.07 -4.23
CA ILE A 116 18.51 -12.33 -3.19
C ILE A 116 19.18 -11.08 -3.77
N HIS A 117 19.94 -11.21 -4.87
CA HIS A 117 20.63 -10.10 -5.53
C HIS A 117 19.69 -8.98 -5.96
N ILE A 118 18.49 -9.29 -6.45
CA ILE A 118 17.45 -8.29 -6.75
C ILE A 118 17.07 -7.51 -5.47
N PHE A 119 16.96 -8.20 -4.34
CA PHE A 119 16.63 -7.57 -3.05
C PHE A 119 17.82 -6.86 -2.40
N ASP A 120 19.07 -7.16 -2.77
CA ASP A 120 20.24 -6.30 -2.48
C ASP A 120 20.10 -4.92 -3.13
N HIS A 121 19.51 -4.85 -4.31
CA HIS A 121 19.30 -3.57 -5.00
C HIS A 121 18.30 -2.67 -4.26
N TYR A 122 17.26 -3.25 -3.65
CA TYR A 122 16.21 -2.50 -2.95
C TYR A 122 16.52 -2.16 -1.48
N GLY A 123 17.54 -2.77 -0.87
CA GLY A 123 17.93 -2.42 0.50
C GLY A 123 19.20 -3.13 1.00
N ALA A 124 19.71 -2.66 2.13
CA ALA A 124 21.04 -3.00 2.63
C ALA A 124 21.23 -4.52 2.87
N SER A 125 22.38 -5.03 2.42
CA SER A 125 22.78 -6.43 2.57
C SER A 125 22.91 -6.83 4.04
N GLY A 126 21.87 -7.48 4.57
CA GLY A 126 21.87 -8.04 5.93
C GLY A 126 20.48 -8.21 6.54
N GLU A 127 19.50 -7.40 6.12
CA GLU A 127 18.17 -7.35 6.75
C GLU A 127 17.12 -8.09 5.92
N ARG A 128 17.46 -9.29 5.47
CA ARG A 128 16.57 -10.13 4.65
C ARG A 128 15.85 -11.16 5.48
N GLN A 129 14.67 -11.50 5.00
CA GLN A 129 13.87 -12.57 5.57
C GLN A 129 13.58 -13.53 4.44
N ILE A 130 14.20 -14.71 4.51
CA ILE A 130 13.93 -15.78 3.56
C ILE A 130 13.04 -16.79 4.25
N ALA A 131 11.90 -17.07 3.63
CA ALA A 131 10.97 -18.08 4.09
C ALA A 131 10.63 -19.03 2.94
N GLU A 132 10.72 -20.32 3.19
CA GLU A 132 10.24 -21.35 2.28
C GLU A 132 8.86 -21.78 2.78
N LYS A 133 7.81 -21.46 2.01
CA LYS A 133 6.43 -21.85 2.33
C LYS A 133 6.05 -23.10 1.53
N SER A 134 5.46 -24.09 2.18
CA SER A 134 4.71 -25.14 1.51
C SER A 134 3.31 -25.30 2.12
N GLN A 135 2.33 -25.74 1.32
CA GLN A 135 1.03 -26.15 1.88
C GLN A 135 1.28 -27.27 2.90
N GLY A 136 0.96 -27.00 4.16
CA GLY A 136 1.18 -27.91 5.30
C GLY A 136 2.49 -27.71 6.07
N SER A 137 3.42 -26.84 5.64
CA SER A 137 4.59 -26.45 6.44
C SER A 137 5.30 -25.18 5.95
N LEU A 138 5.57 -24.22 6.83
CA LEU A 138 6.56 -23.16 6.58
C LEU A 138 7.90 -23.58 7.15
N LYS A 139 8.95 -23.51 6.36
CA LYS A 139 10.33 -23.53 6.83
C LYS A 139 10.87 -22.10 6.76
N VAL A 140 10.90 -21.42 7.90
CA VAL A 140 11.62 -20.15 8.01
C VAL A 140 13.09 -20.48 8.21
N LYS A 141 13.93 -20.24 7.20
CA LYS A 141 15.39 -20.31 7.37
C LYS A 141 15.86 -18.97 7.92
N ARG A 142 16.10 -18.90 9.23
CA ARG A 142 16.81 -17.78 9.85
C ARG A 142 17.92 -18.31 10.74
N SER A 143 19.15 -17.86 10.45
CA SER A 143 20.39 -18.21 11.15
C SER A 143 20.81 -19.69 11.07
N LYS A 144 22.12 -19.96 11.16
CA LYS A 144 22.73 -21.31 11.07
C LYS A 144 22.37 -22.24 12.23
N GLU A 145 21.59 -21.77 13.21
CA GLU A 145 21.37 -22.46 14.49
C GLU A 145 19.92 -22.91 14.73
N ASP A 146 18.93 -22.45 13.94
CA ASP A 146 17.54 -22.87 14.09
C ASP A 146 17.13 -23.84 12.96
N HIS A 147 17.30 -25.15 13.22
CA HIS A 147 16.75 -26.21 12.38
C HIS A 147 15.24 -26.36 12.64
N GLY A 148 14.40 -25.66 11.89
CA GLY A 148 12.94 -25.70 12.04
C GLY A 148 12.30 -27.00 11.50
N GLU A 149 11.66 -27.75 12.39
CA GLU A 149 10.77 -28.88 12.09
C GLU A 149 9.53 -28.48 11.27
N LYS A 150 8.85 -29.48 10.70
CA LYS A 150 7.62 -29.32 9.89
C LYS A 150 6.46 -28.90 10.80
N PHE A 151 5.92 -27.69 10.62
CA PHE A 151 4.75 -27.22 11.38
C PHE A 151 3.52 -27.11 10.49
N THR A 152 2.49 -27.92 10.76
CA THR A 152 1.16 -27.75 10.19
C THR A 152 0.43 -26.66 10.96
N TYR A 153 -0.12 -25.66 10.27
CA TYR A 153 -0.67 -24.46 10.90
C TYR A 153 -2.08 -24.64 11.51
N ALA A 154 -2.34 -24.00 12.66
CA ALA A 154 -3.61 -24.02 13.38
C ALA A 154 -4.59 -22.99 12.83
N SER A 155 -5.87 -23.35 12.82
CA SER A 155 -6.99 -22.55 12.32
C SER A 155 -7.34 -21.39 13.27
N GLY A 156 -7.63 -20.21 12.71
CA GLY A 156 -8.22 -19.10 13.46
C GLY A 156 -8.24 -17.78 12.69
N ARG A 157 -7.06 -17.29 12.26
CA ARG A 157 -6.92 -16.00 11.55
C ARG A 157 -5.81 -15.99 10.49
N GLN A 158 -5.29 -17.16 10.11
CA GLN A 158 -4.12 -17.26 9.22
C GLN A 158 -4.40 -16.91 7.75
N ASN A 159 -5.67 -16.92 7.34
CA ASN A 159 -6.10 -16.53 6.00
C ASN A 159 -6.76 -15.15 5.99
N GLU A 160 -6.54 -14.36 7.03
CA GLU A 160 -7.06 -13.01 7.10
C GLU A 160 -6.15 -12.05 6.34
N TRP A 161 -6.71 -10.91 5.91
CA TRP A 161 -5.94 -9.87 5.24
C TRP A 161 -4.82 -9.35 6.14
N THR A 162 -3.59 -9.41 5.65
CA THR A 162 -2.40 -8.97 6.38
C THR A 162 -1.44 -8.19 5.49
N SER A 163 -0.73 -7.24 6.09
CA SER A 163 0.54 -6.73 5.58
C SER A 163 1.65 -7.41 6.36
N ASP A 164 2.70 -7.87 5.68
CA ASP A 164 3.78 -8.64 6.28
C ASP A 164 4.41 -7.86 7.42
N ARG A 165 4.40 -8.47 8.61
CA ARG A 165 5.10 -7.97 9.81
C ARG A 165 4.87 -6.48 10.08
N SER A 166 3.64 -6.02 9.84
CA SER A 166 3.25 -4.64 10.13
C SER A 166 3.41 -4.24 11.61
N PHE A 167 3.53 -5.21 12.50
CA PHE A 167 3.84 -5.04 13.93
C PHE A 167 5.31 -4.77 14.25
N GLU A 168 6.22 -4.78 13.27
CA GLU A 168 7.60 -4.37 13.49
C GLU A 168 7.70 -2.84 13.49
N VAL A 169 8.72 -2.28 14.14
CA VAL A 169 8.97 -0.83 14.14
C VAL A 169 9.20 -0.31 12.72
N GLU A 170 9.94 -1.10 11.93
CA GLU A 170 10.24 -0.86 10.52
C GLU A 170 9.74 -2.08 9.72
N PRO A 171 8.45 -2.12 9.35
CA PRO A 171 7.90 -3.22 8.56
C PRO A 171 8.63 -3.36 7.21
N PRO A 172 8.68 -4.57 6.63
CA PRO A 172 9.22 -4.77 5.29
C PRO A 172 8.56 -3.85 4.25
N SER A 173 9.36 -3.34 3.31
CA SER A 173 8.89 -2.46 2.23
C SER A 173 8.42 -3.27 1.03
N TYR A 174 9.33 -3.98 0.36
CA TYR A 174 9.01 -4.88 -0.74
C TYR A 174 9.13 -6.34 -0.31
N ALA A 175 8.36 -7.20 -0.96
CA ALA A 175 8.49 -8.63 -0.86
C ALA A 175 8.28 -9.29 -2.23
N MET A 176 8.92 -10.44 -2.40
CA MET A 176 8.87 -11.25 -3.61
C MET A 176 8.63 -12.69 -3.24
N ALA A 177 7.75 -13.34 -3.99
CA ALA A 177 7.45 -14.75 -3.91
C ALA A 177 7.75 -15.39 -5.26
N ARG A 178 8.58 -16.44 -5.27
CA ARG A 178 8.89 -17.26 -6.44
C ARG A 178 8.38 -18.68 -6.21
N VAL A 179 7.70 -19.24 -7.20
CA VAL A 179 7.14 -20.59 -7.12
C VAL A 179 8.03 -21.58 -7.87
N GLU A 180 8.58 -22.55 -7.14
CA GLU A 180 9.42 -23.60 -7.74
C GLU A 180 8.59 -24.80 -8.22
N GLU A 181 7.61 -25.21 -7.42
CA GLU A 181 6.80 -26.40 -7.66
C GLU A 181 5.33 -26.09 -7.37
N VAL A 182 4.43 -26.55 -8.26
CA VAL A 182 2.98 -26.51 -8.09
C VAL A 182 2.38 -27.83 -8.52
N GLU A 183 1.67 -28.50 -7.62
CA GLU A 183 0.87 -29.69 -7.90
C GLU A 183 -0.62 -29.37 -7.71
N GLY A 184 -1.40 -29.40 -8.80
CA GLY A 184 -2.85 -29.23 -8.76
C GLY A 184 -3.32 -27.77 -8.88
N PHE A 185 -4.34 -27.41 -8.11
CA PHE A 185 -4.99 -26.09 -8.14
C PHE A 185 -5.33 -25.57 -6.73
N GLY A 186 -5.37 -24.25 -6.54
CA GLY A 186 -5.56 -23.64 -5.22
C GLY A 186 -4.24 -23.11 -4.64
N ALA A 187 -4.28 -22.59 -3.42
CA ALA A 187 -3.20 -21.80 -2.82
C ALA A 187 -2.93 -20.44 -3.52
N ASP A 188 -3.87 -19.98 -4.36
CA ASP A 188 -3.86 -18.64 -4.94
C ASP A 188 -3.65 -17.58 -3.87
N THR A 189 -3.04 -16.47 -4.25
CA THR A 189 -2.91 -15.33 -3.35
C THR A 189 -3.71 -14.17 -3.90
N VAL A 190 -4.41 -13.48 -3.00
CA VAL A 190 -5.18 -12.28 -3.34
C VAL A 190 -4.52 -11.10 -2.64
N TRP A 191 -4.32 -10.02 -3.37
CA TRP A 191 -3.87 -8.72 -2.87
C TRP A 191 -5.01 -7.71 -2.96
N VAL A 192 -4.98 -6.73 -2.07
CA VAL A 192 -5.88 -5.57 -2.08
C VAL A 192 -5.08 -4.27 -1.98
N SER A 193 -5.52 -3.26 -2.73
CA SER A 193 -4.89 -1.93 -2.73
C SER A 193 -5.28 -1.14 -1.49
N GLN A 194 -4.32 -0.85 -0.62
CA GLN A 194 -4.56 0.04 0.51
C GLN A 194 -4.74 1.50 0.07
N TYR A 195 -4.20 1.90 -1.07
CA TYR A 195 -4.53 3.20 -1.69
C TYR A 195 -6.01 3.24 -2.08
N GLY A 196 -6.49 2.19 -2.75
CA GLY A 196 -7.87 2.05 -3.18
C GLY A 196 -8.87 1.99 -2.02
N LEU A 197 -8.54 1.24 -0.97
CA LEU A 197 -9.33 1.18 0.25
C LEU A 197 -9.44 2.55 0.92
N TYR A 198 -8.33 3.29 1.01
CA TYR A 198 -8.37 4.65 1.52
C TYR A 198 -9.26 5.53 0.64
N ASP A 199 -9.12 5.44 -0.69
CA ASP A 199 -9.89 6.29 -1.61
C ASP A 199 -11.40 6.06 -1.58
N ALA A 200 -11.84 4.81 -1.39
CA ALA A 200 -13.24 4.44 -1.26
C ALA A 200 -13.92 5.06 -0.02
N LEU A 201 -13.15 5.50 0.98
CA LEU A 201 -13.69 6.13 2.18
C LEU A 201 -14.30 7.51 1.90
N SER A 202 -15.37 7.84 2.63
CA SER A 202 -15.91 9.19 2.63
C SER A 202 -14.88 10.20 3.15
N LYS A 203 -14.97 11.46 2.70
CA LYS A 203 -14.07 12.53 3.16
C LYS A 203 -14.02 12.67 4.70
N ARG A 204 -15.14 12.44 5.38
CA ARG A 204 -15.22 12.50 6.85
C ARG A 204 -14.47 11.34 7.51
N MET A 205 -14.61 10.13 6.94
CA MET A 205 -13.89 8.96 7.45
C MET A 205 -12.38 9.07 7.21
N LYS A 206 -11.97 9.57 6.02
CA LYS A 206 -10.57 9.89 5.73
C LYS A 206 -9.97 10.83 6.78
N SER A 207 -10.62 11.97 7.02
CA SER A 207 -10.17 12.95 8.02
C SER A 207 -10.16 12.40 9.44
N PHE A 208 -11.05 11.46 9.78
CA PHE A 208 -11.07 10.85 11.10
C PHE A 208 -9.91 9.86 11.27
N LEU A 209 -9.60 9.05 10.25
CA LEU A 209 -8.52 8.07 10.29
C LEU A 209 -7.12 8.68 10.13
N ASP A 210 -7.01 9.83 9.46
CA ASP A 210 -5.75 10.57 9.33
C ASP A 210 -5.14 10.92 10.71
N ASP A 211 -5.96 11.08 11.75
CA ASP A 211 -5.51 11.49 13.09
C ASP A 211 -5.40 10.30 14.08
N LEU A 212 -5.57 9.05 13.63
CA LEU A 212 -5.56 7.87 14.51
C LEU A 212 -4.30 7.03 14.34
N ASP A 213 -3.79 6.50 15.44
CA ASP A 213 -2.81 5.43 15.46
C ASP A 213 -3.48 4.06 15.66
N ALA A 214 -3.12 3.10 14.82
CA ALA A 214 -3.54 1.71 14.88
C ALA A 214 -2.52 0.88 15.69
N VAL A 215 -3.03 -0.05 16.50
CA VAL A 215 -2.23 -0.98 17.30
C VAL A 215 -1.98 -2.25 16.49
N HIS A 216 -0.76 -2.40 15.98
CA HIS A 216 -0.31 -3.59 15.24
C HIS A 216 0.35 -4.58 16.20
N THR A 217 -0.04 -5.85 16.13
CA THR A 217 0.47 -6.88 17.05
C THR A 217 0.81 -8.20 16.35
N SER A 218 1.90 -8.83 16.78
CA SER A 218 2.22 -10.22 16.41
C SER A 218 1.56 -11.25 17.31
N LYS A 219 0.75 -10.82 18.30
CA LYS A 219 0.13 -11.71 19.29
C LYS A 219 -0.64 -12.88 18.66
N PHE A 220 -1.40 -12.64 17.59
CA PHE A 220 -2.11 -13.73 16.89
C PHE A 220 -1.17 -14.78 16.30
N GLN A 221 -0.06 -14.33 15.72
CA GLN A 221 0.97 -15.23 15.18
C GLN A 221 1.70 -15.98 16.30
N TYR A 222 2.04 -15.27 17.38
CA TYR A 222 2.69 -15.85 18.56
C TYR A 222 1.80 -16.91 19.22
N ASP A 223 0.54 -16.59 19.51
CA ASP A 223 -0.42 -17.51 20.14
C ASP A 223 -0.66 -18.73 19.24
N SER A 224 -0.72 -18.53 17.91
CA SER A 224 -0.79 -19.64 16.95
C SER A 224 0.43 -20.56 17.03
N ILE A 225 1.64 -20.00 17.13
CA ILE A 225 2.88 -20.79 17.27
C ILE A 225 2.88 -21.56 18.60
N VAL A 226 2.49 -20.92 19.71
CA VAL A 226 2.42 -21.55 21.03
C VAL A 226 1.45 -22.74 21.01
N ASN A 227 0.24 -22.52 20.47
CA ASN A 227 -0.80 -23.55 20.38
C ASN A 227 -0.36 -24.74 19.53
N LEU A 228 0.47 -24.50 18.50
CA LEU A 228 1.00 -25.54 17.62
C LEU A 228 2.19 -26.29 18.19
N ARG A 229 3.15 -25.57 18.77
CA ARG A 229 4.41 -26.15 19.27
C ARG A 229 4.30 -26.69 20.69
N GLY A 230 3.24 -26.31 21.41
CA GLY A 230 3.13 -26.55 22.86
C GLY A 230 4.17 -25.75 23.67
N MET A 231 4.92 -24.86 23.02
CA MET A 231 6.00 -24.09 23.62
C MET A 231 6.06 -22.67 23.02
N PRO A 232 6.39 -21.66 23.84
CA PRO A 232 6.54 -20.30 23.37
C PRO A 232 7.70 -20.13 22.39
N SER A 233 7.53 -19.20 21.45
CA SER A 233 8.62 -18.71 20.61
C SER A 233 9.69 -18.02 21.45
N ASN A 234 10.96 -18.11 21.05
CA ASN A 234 12.07 -17.39 21.69
C ASN A 234 11.85 -15.86 21.67
N ARG A 235 11.07 -15.36 20.70
CA ARG A 235 10.64 -13.97 20.62
C ARG A 235 9.19 -13.86 21.07
N GLY A 236 8.95 -13.07 22.11
CA GLY A 236 7.60 -12.73 22.58
C GLY A 236 6.79 -11.91 21.56
N PRO A 237 5.48 -11.70 21.82
CA PRO A 237 4.65 -10.87 20.96
C PRO A 237 5.18 -9.43 20.96
N VAL A 238 5.11 -8.80 19.79
CA VAL A 238 5.51 -7.42 19.54
C VAL A 238 4.25 -6.61 19.29
N GLU A 239 4.19 -5.42 19.85
CA GLU A 239 3.12 -4.47 19.64
C GLU A 239 3.71 -3.10 19.29
N THR A 240 3.21 -2.49 18.23
CA THR A 240 3.65 -1.18 17.75
C THR A 240 2.46 -0.32 17.38
N TYR A 241 2.64 0.99 17.52
CA TYR A 241 1.67 2.01 17.16
C TYR A 241 2.12 2.67 15.88
N HIS A 242 1.29 2.54 14.85
CA HIS A 242 1.54 3.12 13.53
C HIS A 242 0.32 3.90 13.08
N PRO A 243 0.49 4.97 12.28
CA PRO A 243 -0.65 5.71 11.74
C PRO A 243 -1.62 4.78 11.01
N ALA A 244 -2.92 4.94 11.27
CA ALA A 244 -3.99 4.20 10.59
C ALA A 244 -4.04 4.52 9.10
N VAL A 245 -3.57 5.71 8.73
CA VAL A 245 -3.29 6.13 7.35
C VAL A 245 -1.81 6.47 7.27
N ARG A 246 -1.09 5.88 6.33
CA ARG A 246 0.34 6.18 6.11
C ARG A 246 0.57 6.88 4.79
N THR A 247 1.63 7.66 4.71
CA THR A 247 2.20 8.17 3.47
C THR A 247 3.20 7.18 2.92
N HIS A 248 3.04 6.81 1.66
CA HIS A 248 4.03 6.02 0.95
C HIS A 248 5.24 6.89 0.57
N PRO A 249 6.47 6.53 0.94
CA PRO A 249 7.64 7.43 0.83
C PRO A 249 8.03 7.71 -0.62
N VAL A 250 7.87 6.73 -1.51
CA VAL A 250 8.19 6.88 -2.94
C VAL A 250 7.09 7.65 -3.68
N THR A 251 5.85 7.15 -3.64
CA THR A 251 4.75 7.73 -4.41
C THR A 251 4.18 9.00 -3.77
N GLY A 252 4.36 9.23 -2.47
CA GLY A 252 3.71 10.32 -1.72
C GLY A 252 2.20 10.14 -1.55
N LEU A 253 1.66 8.95 -1.81
CA LEU A 253 0.23 8.65 -1.72
C LEU A 253 -0.16 8.19 -0.32
N LYS A 254 -1.39 8.51 0.09
CA LYS A 254 -2.00 7.96 1.31
C LYS A 254 -2.52 6.54 1.11
N ALA A 255 -2.16 5.64 2.03
CA ALA A 255 -2.61 4.24 2.07
C ALA A 255 -3.23 3.91 3.44
N LEU A 256 -4.33 3.15 3.44
CA LEU A 256 -4.95 2.64 4.67
C LEU A 256 -4.05 1.55 5.29
N ASN A 257 -3.46 1.83 6.44
CA ASN A 257 -2.53 0.95 7.14
C ASN A 257 -3.24 0.12 8.23
N VAL A 258 -4.45 -0.35 7.95
CA VAL A 258 -5.26 -1.14 8.88
C VAL A 258 -5.58 -2.49 8.24
N THR A 259 -5.08 -3.57 8.86
CA THR A 259 -5.32 -4.94 8.38
C THR A 259 -5.87 -5.82 9.51
N PRO A 260 -7.02 -6.50 9.31
CA PRO A 260 -7.64 -7.32 10.37
C PRO A 260 -6.74 -8.44 10.91
N GLY A 261 -5.78 -8.92 10.12
CA GLY A 261 -4.82 -9.95 10.55
C GLY A 261 -3.76 -9.46 11.54
N SER A 262 -3.50 -8.15 11.62
CA SER A 262 -2.43 -7.59 12.47
C SER A 262 -2.90 -6.47 13.41
N VAL A 263 -4.00 -5.77 13.12
CA VAL A 263 -4.47 -4.63 13.92
C VAL A 263 -5.58 -5.04 14.90
N THR A 264 -5.45 -4.62 16.16
CA THR A 264 -6.38 -5.01 17.24
C THR A 264 -7.13 -3.87 17.91
N ALA A 265 -6.64 -2.64 17.77
CA ALA A 265 -7.26 -1.46 18.35
C ALA A 265 -6.79 -0.17 17.65
N PHE A 266 -7.43 0.94 18.00
CA PHE A 266 -6.94 2.30 17.80
C PHE A 266 -6.65 2.92 19.16
N GLU A 267 -5.47 3.53 19.33
CA GLU A 267 -4.97 3.98 20.64
C GLU A 267 -5.89 5.01 21.30
N ASP A 268 -6.36 5.99 20.54
CA ASP A 268 -7.14 7.12 21.05
C ASP A 268 -8.65 6.86 21.15
N LEU A 269 -9.11 5.63 20.87
CA LEU A 269 -10.52 5.27 20.91
C LEU A 269 -10.85 4.37 22.10
N THR A 270 -12.07 4.50 22.62
CA THR A 270 -12.54 3.49 23.57
C THR A 270 -12.63 2.13 22.88
N ARG A 271 -12.48 1.04 23.65
CA ARG A 271 -12.52 -0.31 23.09
C ARG A 271 -13.75 -0.57 22.20
N LYS A 272 -14.93 -0.10 22.61
CA LYS A 272 -16.17 -0.28 21.85
C LYS A 272 -16.18 0.47 20.52
N GLU A 273 -15.68 1.71 20.50
CA GLU A 273 -15.56 2.50 19.27
C GLU A 273 -14.54 1.86 18.33
N SER A 274 -13.39 1.47 18.88
CA SER A 274 -12.32 0.78 18.14
C SER A 274 -12.82 -0.52 17.51
N ASP A 275 -13.50 -1.38 18.27
CA ASP A 275 -14.02 -2.65 17.75
C ASP A 275 -15.02 -2.42 16.61
N LYS A 276 -15.90 -1.43 16.73
CA LYS A 276 -16.87 -1.09 15.68
C LYS A 276 -16.23 -0.47 14.44
N LEU A 277 -15.17 0.31 14.61
CA LEU A 277 -14.40 0.82 13.49
C LEU A 277 -13.64 -0.30 12.77
N LEU A 278 -13.04 -1.23 13.50
CA LEU A 278 -12.37 -2.39 12.92
C LEU A 278 -13.36 -3.29 12.16
N GLU A 279 -14.54 -3.56 12.71
CA GLU A 279 -15.61 -4.29 12.01
C GLU A 279 -16.00 -3.62 10.68
N LEU A 280 -16.11 -2.28 10.66
CA LEU A 280 -16.41 -1.52 9.44
C LEU A 280 -15.29 -1.65 8.39
N LEU A 281 -14.04 -1.50 8.81
CA LEU A 281 -12.88 -1.58 7.91
C LEU A 281 -12.66 -3.02 7.40
N GLU A 282 -12.91 -4.02 8.24
CA GLU A 282 -12.92 -5.44 7.88
C GLU A 282 -14.03 -5.77 6.86
N TYR A 283 -15.23 -5.21 7.04
CA TYR A 283 -16.29 -5.34 6.06
C TYR A 283 -15.90 -4.70 4.72
N GLN A 284 -15.31 -3.51 4.76
CA GLN A 284 -14.88 -2.79 3.56
C GLN A 284 -13.84 -3.60 2.79
N ILE A 285 -12.74 -4.03 3.43
CA ILE A 285 -11.67 -4.77 2.75
C ILE A 285 -12.17 -6.08 2.13
N ASN A 286 -13.11 -6.77 2.77
CA ASN A 286 -13.71 -8.00 2.25
C ASN A 286 -14.74 -7.77 1.13
N SER A 287 -15.27 -6.55 0.99
CA SER A 287 -16.27 -6.19 -0.03
C SER A 287 -15.70 -5.35 -1.19
N SER A 288 -14.38 -5.13 -1.23
CA SER A 288 -13.71 -4.23 -2.17
C SER A 288 -13.15 -4.97 -3.38
N ASP A 289 -13.99 -5.72 -4.11
CA ASP A 289 -13.55 -6.50 -5.28
C ASP A 289 -12.82 -5.63 -6.32
N GLU A 290 -13.27 -4.39 -6.50
CA GLU A 290 -12.67 -3.41 -7.40
C GLU A 290 -11.27 -2.94 -6.96
N GLN A 291 -10.86 -3.23 -5.72
CA GLN A 291 -9.53 -2.95 -5.18
C GLN A 291 -8.66 -4.20 -5.08
N THR A 292 -9.13 -5.36 -5.53
CA THR A 292 -8.43 -6.65 -5.37
C THR A 292 -7.90 -7.22 -6.69
N VAL A 293 -6.84 -8.00 -6.59
CA VAL A 293 -6.35 -8.86 -7.66
C VAL A 293 -6.02 -10.24 -7.09
N ARG A 294 -6.49 -11.29 -7.77
CA ARG A 294 -6.19 -12.67 -7.44
C ARG A 294 -5.19 -13.22 -8.45
N PHE A 295 -4.13 -13.83 -7.96
CA PHE A 295 -3.13 -14.49 -8.80
C PHE A 295 -3.13 -15.99 -8.53
N ARG A 296 -3.29 -16.74 -9.62
CA ARG A 296 -3.16 -18.20 -9.62
C ARG A 296 -1.72 -18.57 -9.95
N TRP A 297 -1.08 -19.24 -9.00
CA TRP A 297 0.32 -19.65 -9.12
C TRP A 297 0.51 -20.77 -10.15
N GLU A 298 1.61 -20.68 -10.88
CA GLU A 298 2.15 -21.72 -11.77
C GLU A 298 3.65 -21.86 -11.49
N ALA A 299 4.26 -22.99 -11.87
CA ALA A 299 5.71 -23.15 -11.74
C ALA A 299 6.43 -22.03 -12.52
N GLY A 300 7.49 -21.45 -11.93
CA GLY A 300 8.20 -20.31 -12.51
C GLY A 300 7.46 -18.96 -12.39
N SER A 301 6.30 -18.92 -11.72
CA SER A 301 5.62 -17.66 -11.45
C SER A 301 6.34 -16.87 -10.35
N VAL A 302 6.37 -15.56 -10.51
CA VAL A 302 6.91 -14.62 -9.52
C VAL A 302 5.92 -13.49 -9.30
N ALA A 303 5.73 -13.09 -8.04
CA ALA A 303 5.07 -11.85 -7.68
C ALA A 303 6.01 -10.98 -6.87
N ILE A 304 6.03 -9.68 -7.16
CA ILE A 304 6.71 -8.65 -6.37
C ILE A 304 5.67 -7.64 -5.94
N TRP A 305 5.54 -7.40 -4.63
CA TRP A 305 4.58 -6.43 -4.10
C TRP A 305 5.24 -5.42 -3.17
N ASP A 306 4.60 -4.26 -3.08
CA ASP A 306 4.92 -3.24 -2.09
C ASP A 306 4.00 -3.43 -0.88
N ASN A 307 4.58 -3.91 0.22
CA ASN A 307 3.89 -4.19 1.47
C ASN A 307 3.42 -2.92 2.19
N ARG A 308 3.89 -1.73 1.79
CA ARG A 308 3.48 -0.44 2.36
C ARG A 308 2.15 0.06 1.80
N CYS A 309 1.67 -0.50 0.69
CA CYS A 309 0.41 -0.12 0.07
C CYS A 309 -0.49 -1.30 -0.33
N THR A 310 -0.16 -2.50 0.14
CA THR A 310 -0.96 -3.70 -0.10
C THR A 310 -1.18 -4.49 1.19
N ALA A 311 -2.33 -5.17 1.24
CA ALA A 311 -2.54 -6.30 2.10
C ALA A 311 -2.83 -7.53 1.24
N HIS A 312 -2.57 -8.71 1.74
CA HIS A 312 -2.81 -9.95 1.03
C HIS A 312 -3.31 -11.06 1.94
N LYS A 313 -3.89 -12.08 1.34
CA LYS A 313 -4.24 -13.34 2.00
C LYS A 313 -4.08 -14.52 1.05
N SER A 314 -3.70 -15.66 1.61
CA SER A 314 -3.69 -16.94 0.90
C SER A 314 -5.10 -17.52 0.84
N ILE A 315 -5.52 -17.96 -0.33
CA ILE A 315 -6.76 -18.72 -0.52
C ILE A 315 -6.45 -20.20 -0.26
N PRO A 316 -7.11 -20.84 0.72
CA PRO A 316 -6.89 -22.25 1.01
C PRO A 316 -7.07 -23.13 -0.24
N GLY A 317 -6.05 -23.91 -0.58
CA GLY A 317 -6.13 -24.97 -1.59
C GLY A 317 -6.65 -26.30 -1.03
N SER A 318 -6.76 -27.31 -1.89
CA SER A 318 -7.02 -28.70 -1.46
C SER A 318 -5.88 -29.22 -0.59
N THR A 319 -6.18 -30.04 0.42
CA THR A 319 -5.18 -30.66 1.30
C THR A 319 -4.24 -31.64 0.60
N THR A 320 -4.55 -32.00 -0.65
CA THR A 320 -3.77 -32.93 -1.49
C THR A 320 -2.75 -32.23 -2.38
N ASN A 321 -2.84 -30.91 -2.49
CA ASN A 321 -2.04 -30.13 -3.43
C ASN A 321 -0.82 -29.57 -2.71
N SER A 322 0.31 -29.49 -3.42
CA SER A 322 1.56 -28.97 -2.87
C SER A 322 2.00 -27.76 -3.70
N ILE A 323 2.47 -26.73 -3.01
CA ILE A 323 3.13 -25.58 -3.62
C ILE A 323 4.39 -25.31 -2.85
N LYS A 324 5.49 -24.98 -3.53
CA LYS A 324 6.73 -24.56 -2.90
C LYS A 324 7.05 -23.13 -3.31
N ILE A 325 6.95 -22.22 -2.35
CA ILE A 325 7.17 -20.79 -2.54
C ILE A 325 8.41 -20.35 -1.76
N ILE A 326 9.30 -19.63 -2.42
CA ILE A 326 10.44 -18.97 -1.79
C ILE A 326 10.14 -17.48 -1.72
N GLU A 327 10.00 -16.99 -0.50
CA GLU A 327 9.74 -15.58 -0.22
C GLU A 327 10.98 -14.87 0.29
N THR A 328 11.22 -13.67 -0.24
CA THR A 328 12.23 -12.74 0.23
C THR A 328 11.58 -11.39 0.49
N ALA A 329 11.89 -10.79 1.63
CA ALA A 329 11.46 -9.42 1.96
C ALA A 329 12.65 -8.56 2.38
N VAL A 330 12.55 -7.25 2.13
CA VAL A 330 13.54 -6.23 2.52
C VAL A 330 12.93 -5.28 3.53
N LEU A 331 13.73 -4.82 4.50
CA LEU A 331 13.27 -3.86 5.51
C LEU A 331 12.77 -2.56 4.84
N GLY A 332 11.78 -1.93 5.47
CA GLY A 332 11.28 -0.63 5.07
C GLY A 332 11.61 0.45 6.07
N GLU A 333 10.85 1.54 5.98
CA GLU A 333 10.88 2.63 6.92
C GLU A 333 9.77 2.49 7.98
N LYS A 334 9.95 3.16 9.13
CA LYS A 334 8.88 3.33 10.11
C LYS A 334 7.69 4.06 9.44
N PRO A 335 6.46 3.52 9.50
CA PRO A 335 5.28 4.19 8.96
C PRO A 335 5.09 5.59 9.55
N TYR A 336 4.74 6.53 8.69
CA TYR A 336 4.45 7.92 9.05
C TYR A 336 3.33 8.47 8.16
N LEU A 337 2.72 9.57 8.58
CA LEU A 337 1.77 10.35 7.78
C LEU A 337 2.31 11.77 7.59
N ASP A 338 2.56 12.17 6.33
CA ASP A 338 2.75 13.59 5.97
C ASP A 338 1.36 14.19 5.70
N PRO A 339 0.91 15.22 6.45
CA PRO A 339 -0.37 15.88 6.21
C PRO A 339 -0.52 16.49 4.81
N ARG A 340 0.59 16.72 4.09
CA ARG A 340 0.61 17.22 2.71
C ARG A 340 0.54 16.12 1.66
N SER A 341 0.62 14.86 2.07
CA SER A 341 0.40 13.72 1.16
C SER A 341 -1.03 13.75 0.63
N GLU A 342 -1.20 13.23 -0.57
CA GLU A 342 -2.49 13.23 -1.25
C GLU A 342 -2.98 11.79 -1.45
N SER A 343 -4.29 11.63 -1.58
CA SER A 343 -4.88 10.37 -2.03
C SER A 343 -4.69 10.18 -3.54
N ARG A 344 -4.94 8.97 -4.08
CA ARG A 344 -4.85 8.74 -5.53
C ARG A 344 -5.92 9.55 -6.28
N ASP A 345 -7.14 9.61 -5.75
CA ASP A 345 -8.22 10.46 -6.26
C ASP A 345 -7.86 11.95 -6.27
N GLU A 346 -7.23 12.44 -5.20
CA GLU A 346 -6.78 13.82 -5.09
C GLU A 346 -5.70 14.14 -6.13
N ARG A 347 -4.72 13.24 -6.29
CA ARG A 347 -3.71 13.31 -7.34
C ARG A 347 -4.34 13.34 -8.73
N GLY A 348 -5.26 12.43 -9.01
CA GLY A 348 -5.94 12.37 -10.31
C GLY A 348 -6.67 13.66 -10.64
N LYS A 349 -7.41 14.23 -9.68
CA LYS A 349 -8.10 15.53 -9.84
C LYS A 349 -7.11 16.69 -10.01
N ARG A 350 -5.97 16.66 -9.31
CA ARG A 350 -4.94 17.69 -9.43
C ARG A 350 -4.30 17.66 -10.82
N LEU A 351 -3.83 16.50 -11.28
CA LEU A 351 -3.23 16.32 -12.60
C LEU A 351 -4.19 16.69 -13.73
N ALA A 352 -5.47 16.32 -13.62
CA ALA A 352 -6.49 16.69 -14.61
C ALA A 352 -6.68 18.22 -14.72
N ARG A 353 -6.66 18.93 -13.58
CA ARG A 353 -6.72 20.40 -13.56
C ARG A 353 -5.47 21.04 -14.14
N GLU A 354 -4.29 20.54 -13.79
CA GLU A 354 -3.00 21.02 -14.31
C GLU A 354 -2.93 20.85 -15.84
N ALA A 355 -3.37 19.69 -16.37
CA ALA A 355 -3.42 19.43 -17.80
C ALA A 355 -4.38 20.40 -18.53
N LEU A 356 -5.55 20.69 -17.95
CA LEU A 356 -6.50 21.67 -18.51
C LEU A 356 -5.89 23.08 -18.54
N GLN A 357 -5.24 23.50 -17.45
CA GLN A 357 -4.58 24.80 -17.36
C GLN A 357 -3.44 24.94 -18.38
N GLU A 358 -2.66 23.89 -18.60
CA GLU A 358 -1.59 23.92 -19.60
C GLU A 358 -2.18 24.00 -21.02
N GLN A 359 -3.28 23.30 -21.32
CA GLN A 359 -3.96 23.46 -22.60
C GLN A 359 -4.49 24.88 -22.83
N GLU A 360 -5.04 25.51 -21.80
CA GLU A 360 -5.50 26.91 -21.85
C GLU A 360 -4.33 27.86 -22.06
N ARG A 361 -3.23 27.67 -21.31
CA ARG A 361 -2.00 28.45 -21.45
C ARG A 361 -1.41 28.33 -22.86
N LEU A 362 -1.35 27.14 -23.43
CA LEU A 362 -0.87 26.92 -24.81
C LEU A 362 -1.79 27.59 -25.85
N LYS A 363 -3.11 27.58 -25.63
CA LYS A 363 -4.06 28.32 -26.48
C LYS A 363 -3.84 29.83 -26.39
N GLU A 364 -3.62 30.37 -25.19
CA GLU A 364 -3.31 31.78 -25.00
C GLU A 364 -1.99 32.19 -25.66
N ILE A 365 -0.93 31.40 -25.48
CA ILE A 365 0.37 31.63 -26.13
C ILE A 365 0.20 31.64 -27.65
N LYS A 366 -0.53 30.66 -28.21
CA LYS A 366 -0.82 30.59 -29.65
C LYS A 366 -1.64 31.79 -30.13
N ALA A 367 -2.62 32.25 -29.35
CA ALA A 367 -3.42 33.43 -29.66
C ALA A 367 -2.58 34.72 -29.66
N ARG A 368 -1.74 34.92 -28.64
CA ARG A 368 -0.80 36.06 -28.56
C ARG A 368 0.18 36.05 -29.73
N TYR A 369 0.77 34.89 -30.03
CA TYR A 369 1.71 34.73 -31.14
C TYR A 369 1.06 35.02 -32.51
N ASN A 370 -0.18 34.54 -32.73
CA ASN A 370 -0.94 34.85 -33.94
C ASN A 370 -1.33 36.33 -34.09
N ASN A 371 -1.43 37.06 -32.97
CA ASN A 371 -1.71 38.49 -32.96
C ASN A 371 -0.47 39.38 -33.07
N THR A 372 0.73 38.80 -33.24
CA THR A 372 1.95 39.60 -33.42
C THR A 372 1.98 40.32 -34.77
N PRO A 373 2.54 41.54 -34.84
CA PRO A 373 2.70 42.28 -36.10
C PRO A 373 3.44 41.46 -37.17
N LEU A 374 4.51 40.77 -36.79
CA LEU A 374 5.30 39.92 -37.69
C LEU A 374 4.45 38.80 -38.31
N ARG A 375 3.61 38.12 -37.51
CA ARG A 375 2.75 37.04 -38.01
C ARG A 375 1.61 37.56 -38.89
N ARG A 376 1.09 38.76 -38.60
CA ARG A 376 0.12 39.45 -39.46
C ARG A 376 0.74 39.82 -40.82
N ILE A 377 1.96 40.34 -40.82
CA ILE A 377 2.72 40.66 -42.04
C ILE A 377 3.01 39.39 -42.86
N LEU A 378 3.49 38.33 -42.21
CA LEU A 378 3.74 37.04 -42.88
C LEU A 378 2.46 36.43 -43.48
N ARG A 379 1.32 36.51 -42.77
CA ARG A 379 0.02 36.10 -43.33
C ARG A 379 -0.35 36.94 -44.55
N TYR A 380 -0.18 38.25 -44.47
CA TYR A 380 -0.50 39.17 -45.56
C TYR A 380 0.34 38.87 -46.82
N GLN A 381 1.65 38.60 -46.63
CA GLN A 381 2.56 38.24 -47.72
C GLN A 381 2.28 36.85 -48.31
N ALA A 382 1.85 35.88 -47.48
CA ALA A 382 1.59 34.51 -47.93
C ALA A 382 0.24 34.33 -48.65
N TYR A 383 -0.79 35.11 -48.29
CA TYR A 383 -2.16 34.87 -48.78
C TYR A 383 -2.69 35.92 -49.76
N GLY A 384 -1.98 37.03 -50.00
CA GLY A 384 -2.46 38.09 -50.89
C GLY A 384 -3.62 38.87 -50.25
N GLY A 385 -3.43 40.17 -50.05
CA GLY A 385 -4.29 40.97 -49.19
C GLY A 385 -5.74 41.10 -49.67
N GLU A 386 -6.66 40.43 -48.96
CA GLU A 386 -8.03 40.90 -48.78
C GLU A 386 -8.40 40.75 -47.30
N CYS A 387 -8.33 41.86 -46.56
CA CYS A 387 -8.97 42.02 -45.25
C CYS A 387 -9.76 43.33 -45.32
N THR A 388 -11.07 43.22 -45.48
CA THR A 388 -12.00 44.34 -45.40
C THR A 388 -11.98 44.91 -43.97
N PHE A 389 -11.44 46.12 -43.84
CA PHE A 389 -11.48 46.87 -42.59
C PHE A 389 -12.91 47.33 -42.31
N GLY A 390 -13.45 46.95 -41.16
CA GLY A 390 -14.69 47.52 -40.62
C GLY A 390 -14.53 49.03 -40.49
N THR A 391 -15.43 49.75 -41.16
CA THR A 391 -15.45 51.21 -41.26
C THR A 391 -15.70 51.81 -39.89
N ILE A 392 -14.73 52.58 -39.38
CA ILE A 392 -14.92 53.46 -38.23
C ILE A 392 -15.89 54.56 -38.67
N SER A 393 -17.09 54.60 -38.08
CA SER A 393 -18.07 55.65 -38.32
C SER A 393 -17.53 57.00 -37.84
N SER A 394 -17.27 57.90 -38.77
CA SER A 394 -16.97 59.29 -38.46
C SER A 394 -18.24 60.00 -37.99
N THR A 395 -18.21 60.49 -36.76
CA THR A 395 -19.12 61.53 -36.29
C THR A 395 -18.81 62.84 -37.01
N SER A 396 -19.77 63.38 -37.78
CA SER A 396 -19.81 64.80 -38.09
C SER A 396 -21.20 65.36 -37.81
N SER A 397 -21.19 66.40 -36.99
CA SER A 397 -22.31 67.25 -36.61
C SER A 397 -22.72 68.19 -37.75
N ALA A 398 -24.03 68.45 -37.90
CA ALA A 398 -24.68 69.75 -37.67
C ALA A 398 -25.82 70.08 -38.66
N ASN A 399 -26.90 70.63 -38.05
CA ASN A 399 -27.93 71.56 -38.55
C ASN A 399 -29.26 71.02 -39.16
N ASP A 400 -30.29 70.97 -38.28
CA ASP A 400 -31.59 71.70 -38.26
C ASP A 400 -32.16 72.27 -39.60
N PRO A 401 -33.50 72.45 -39.84
CA PRO A 401 -34.56 72.68 -38.84
C PRO A 401 -36.02 72.15 -39.10
N SER A 402 -36.80 72.15 -38.00
CA SER A 402 -38.25 72.44 -37.91
C SER A 402 -39.32 71.54 -38.59
N SER A 403 -40.27 71.03 -37.79
CA SER A 403 -41.75 71.05 -37.92
C SER A 403 -42.36 69.85 -37.16
N LYS A 404 -42.93 70.08 -35.98
CA LYS A 404 -44.37 70.26 -35.68
C LYS A 404 -45.30 69.07 -36.02
N PHE A 405 -45.97 68.60 -34.95
CA PHE A 405 -47.32 68.01 -34.80
C PHE A 405 -47.41 66.51 -34.50
N GLY A 406 -48.16 66.20 -33.43
CA GLY A 406 -48.80 64.92 -33.16
C GLY A 406 -48.62 64.47 -31.72
#